data_AF-A0A2T4C4E5-F1
#
_entry.id   AF-A0A2T4C4E5-F1
#
_cell.length_a   1.000
_cell.length_b   1.000
_cell.length_c   1.000
_cell.angle_alpha   90.00
_cell.angle_beta   90.00
_cell.angle_gamma   90.00
#
_symmetry.space_group_name_H-M   'P 1'
#
loop_
_entity.id
_entity.type
_entity.pdbx_description
1 polymer ?
#
loop_
_entity_poly.entity_id
_entity_poly.type
_entity_poly.pdbx_seq_one_letter_code
_entity_poly.pdbx_strand_id
1 'polypeptide(L)'
;MMAMENPFRPSLSDVLVVRAMLAQAVILPELVGTILDYAEYWVRSCSKARLNESIYAVRVGDGEFDYQGSKFLLRSFPIGLTENAIHREEEGDRESSDSDSDSDSSISNRHSYETATIPPVPIGKACDREYFQNLIRNTSTQPHPGWTTDDQSPGPFIVAKTWFDAGIERFDASHSCDQCTDMKRLPLCKLRTIEPEIVKATRDNMPSWNDYARTPWRGPREIQRNAMAVGDSRTYVTTWTCRDVYAPDSDEARKWMEEGKGKMNGDGSFVRSLGLGDVVTVWGRAMHRGWVNVVESVEIEVYWAL
;
A
#
# COMPACT_ATOMS: atom_id res chain seq x y z
N MET A 1 -3.12 -8.00 36.03
CA MET A 1 -2.44 -7.78 34.75
C MET A 1 -3.21 -8.58 33.71
N MET A 2 -4.25 -7.98 33.13
CA MET A 2 -5.10 -8.66 32.13
C MET A 2 -4.31 -8.70 30.83
N ALA A 3 -4.12 -9.90 30.28
CA ALA A 3 -3.70 -10.04 28.89
C ALA A 3 -4.75 -9.33 28.03
N MET A 4 -4.38 -8.23 27.38
CA MET A 4 -5.20 -7.68 26.30
C MET A 4 -5.21 -8.75 25.20
N GLU A 5 -6.32 -9.49 25.10
CA GLU A 5 -6.55 -10.37 23.96
C GLU A 5 -6.50 -9.51 22.70
N ASN A 6 -5.58 -9.84 21.79
CA ASN A 6 -5.45 -9.12 20.53
C ASN A 6 -6.79 -9.19 19.77
N PRO A 7 -7.25 -8.07 19.19
CA PRO A 7 -8.52 -8.04 18.48
C PRO A 7 -8.52 -9.08 17.35
N PHE A 8 -9.59 -9.86 17.28
CA PHE A 8 -9.78 -10.86 16.23
C PHE A 8 -9.79 -10.20 14.85
N ARG A 9 -9.02 -10.75 13.91
CA ARG A 9 -8.90 -10.22 12.54
C ARG A 9 -9.70 -11.12 11.58
N PRO A 10 -10.89 -10.70 11.11
CA PRO A 10 -11.75 -11.56 10.32
C PRO A 10 -11.21 -11.77 8.91
N SER A 11 -11.33 -13.00 8.40
CA SER A 11 -11.11 -13.30 6.99
C SER A 11 -12.33 -12.90 6.14
N LEU A 12 -12.16 -12.84 4.81
CA LEU A 12 -13.29 -12.60 3.90
C LEU A 12 -14.46 -13.56 4.16
N SER A 13 -14.17 -14.84 4.40
CA SER A 13 -15.16 -15.86 4.69
C SER A 13 -15.87 -15.62 6.02
N ASP A 14 -15.15 -15.18 7.05
CA ASP A 14 -15.75 -14.84 8.34
C ASP A 14 -16.73 -13.65 8.18
N VAL A 15 -16.33 -12.59 7.48
CA VAL A 15 -17.21 -11.44 7.22
C VAL A 15 -18.43 -11.84 6.42
N LEU A 16 -18.29 -12.68 5.39
CA LEU A 16 -19.42 -13.17 4.59
C LEU A 16 -20.38 -14.04 5.40
N VAL A 17 -19.87 -14.94 6.24
CA VAL A 17 -20.68 -15.79 7.11
C VAL A 17 -21.41 -14.94 8.14
N VAL A 18 -20.73 -14.05 8.86
CA VAL A 18 -21.36 -13.19 9.86
C VAL A 18 -22.39 -12.27 9.21
N ARG A 19 -22.10 -11.70 8.04
CA ARG A 19 -23.07 -10.91 7.27
C ARG A 19 -24.31 -11.74 6.91
N ALA A 20 -24.14 -12.98 6.46
CA ALA A 20 -25.26 -13.86 6.13
C ALA A 20 -26.07 -14.25 7.36
N MET A 21 -25.42 -14.55 8.48
CA MET A 21 -26.07 -14.84 9.75
C MET A 21 -26.86 -13.63 10.27
N LEU A 22 -26.28 -12.44 10.24
CA LEU A 22 -26.95 -11.19 10.62
C LEU A 22 -28.11 -10.86 9.68
N ALA A 23 -27.95 -11.07 8.37
CA ALA A 23 -29.04 -10.86 7.42
C ALA A 23 -30.22 -11.83 7.63
N GLN A 24 -29.96 -13.03 8.14
CA GLN A 24 -31.00 -14.00 8.50
C GLN A 24 -31.63 -13.69 9.86
N ALA A 25 -30.88 -13.12 10.80
CA ALA A 25 -31.31 -12.84 12.17
C ALA A 25 -31.97 -11.46 12.35
N VAL A 26 -31.61 -10.47 11.52
CA VAL A 26 -32.05 -9.08 11.63
C VAL A 26 -33.12 -8.77 10.58
N ILE A 27 -34.19 -8.08 10.99
CA ILE A 27 -35.36 -7.78 10.13
C ILE A 27 -35.05 -6.69 9.07
N LEU A 28 -34.04 -5.84 9.31
CA LEU A 28 -33.67 -4.73 8.43
C LEU A 28 -32.26 -4.95 7.84
N PRO A 29 -32.14 -5.22 6.52
CA PRO A 29 -30.85 -5.40 5.85
C PRO A 29 -29.86 -4.24 6.06
N GLU A 30 -30.36 -3.01 6.18
CA GLU A 30 -29.57 -1.79 6.40
C GLU A 30 -28.80 -1.80 7.73
N LEU A 31 -29.30 -2.52 8.74
CA LEU A 31 -28.63 -2.62 10.03
C LEU A 31 -27.45 -3.59 10.00
N VAL A 32 -27.41 -4.54 9.06
CA VAL A 32 -26.31 -5.51 8.97
C VAL A 32 -24.99 -4.79 8.70
N GLY A 33 -24.98 -3.89 7.71
CA GLY A 33 -23.79 -3.07 7.41
C GLY A 33 -23.40 -2.19 8.60
N THR A 34 -24.38 -1.54 9.23
CA THR A 34 -24.14 -0.68 10.41
C THR A 34 -23.54 -1.46 11.59
N ILE A 35 -24.02 -2.67 11.85
CA ILE A 35 -23.50 -3.54 12.93
C ILE A 35 -22.05 -3.93 12.62
N LEU A 36 -21.76 -4.36 11.39
CA LEU A 36 -20.40 -4.73 10.98
C LEU A 36 -19.45 -3.53 11.04
N ASP A 37 -19.89 -2.34 10.60
CA ASP A 37 -19.11 -1.11 10.65
C ASP A 37 -18.87 -0.58 12.07
N TYR A 38 -19.83 -0.78 12.97
CA TYR A 38 -19.68 -0.43 14.38
C TYR A 38 -18.76 -1.42 15.12
N ALA A 39 -18.79 -2.70 14.72
CA ALA A 39 -17.91 -3.73 15.25
C ALA A 39 -16.51 -3.74 14.59
N GLU A 40 -16.26 -2.85 13.62
CA GLU A 40 -15.02 -2.83 12.80
C GLU A 40 -14.71 -4.19 12.17
N TYR A 41 -15.78 -4.94 11.85
CA TYR A 41 -15.71 -6.30 11.32
C TYR A 41 -15.58 -6.26 9.80
N TRP A 42 -14.42 -5.79 9.35
CA TRP A 42 -14.11 -5.53 7.94
C TRP A 42 -13.19 -6.58 7.35
N VAL A 43 -13.29 -6.79 6.04
CA VAL A 43 -12.35 -7.63 5.33
C VAL A 43 -10.98 -6.96 5.33
N ARG A 44 -9.92 -7.75 5.47
CA ARG A 44 -8.54 -7.29 5.47
C ARG A 44 -7.75 -7.92 4.32
N SER A 45 -6.88 -7.12 3.69
CA SER A 45 -5.72 -7.62 2.94
C SER A 45 -4.44 -7.13 3.59
N CYS A 46 -3.40 -7.95 3.63
CA CYS A 46 -2.10 -7.59 4.16
C CYS A 46 -1.02 -7.79 3.09
N SER A 47 -0.21 -6.77 2.85
CA SER A 47 0.98 -6.85 2.01
C SER A 47 2.19 -6.47 2.84
N LYS A 48 3.25 -7.29 2.81
CA LYS A 48 4.47 -7.08 3.59
C LYS A 48 5.70 -7.40 2.77
N ALA A 49 6.73 -6.58 2.89
CA ALA A 49 8.02 -6.84 2.28
C ALA A 49 9.16 -6.56 3.27
N ARG A 50 10.11 -7.49 3.35
CA ARG A 50 11.43 -7.25 3.95
C ARG A 50 12.36 -6.78 2.84
N LEU A 51 12.90 -5.58 2.99
CA LEU A 51 13.61 -4.88 1.93
C LEU A 51 15.10 -4.77 2.24
N ASN A 52 15.46 -4.38 3.47
CA ASN A 52 16.84 -4.07 3.87
C ASN A 52 17.51 -3.07 2.90
N GLU A 53 16.78 -2.00 2.55
CA GLU A 53 17.15 -1.06 1.51
C GLU A 53 17.67 0.25 2.09
N SER A 54 18.69 0.83 1.43
CA SER A 54 19.20 2.16 1.75
C SER A 54 18.96 3.11 0.58
N ILE A 55 18.15 4.14 0.79
CA ILE A 55 17.77 5.11 -0.23
C ILE A 55 18.61 6.37 -0.01
N TYR A 56 19.58 6.56 -0.90
CA TYR A 56 20.49 7.70 -0.88
C TYR A 56 19.92 8.85 -1.71
N ALA A 57 20.11 10.09 -1.24
CA ALA A 57 19.87 11.25 -2.07
C ALA A 57 21.02 11.42 -3.09
N VAL A 58 20.70 11.35 -4.38
CA VAL A 58 21.66 11.50 -5.49
C VAL A 58 21.52 12.89 -6.10
N ARG A 59 22.62 13.47 -6.58
CA ARG A 59 22.59 14.75 -7.27
C ARG A 59 21.79 14.65 -8.56
N VAL A 60 20.80 15.52 -8.74
CA VAL A 60 19.91 15.58 -9.92
C VAL A 60 20.03 16.88 -10.72
N GLY A 61 20.77 17.85 -10.20
CA GLY A 61 20.99 19.16 -10.81
C GLY A 61 22.28 19.82 -10.35
N ASP A 62 22.52 21.03 -10.83
CA ASP A 62 23.76 21.77 -10.58
C ASP A 62 23.72 22.59 -9.28
N GLY A 63 22.53 22.84 -8.73
CA GLY A 63 22.32 23.56 -7.48
C GLY A 63 22.82 22.79 -6.26
N GLU A 64 23.20 23.55 -5.22
CA GLU A 64 23.71 23.01 -3.96
C GLU A 64 22.72 22.05 -3.27
N PHE A 65 21.41 22.28 -3.45
CA PHE A 65 20.34 21.50 -2.83
C PHE A 65 19.68 20.49 -3.76
N ASP A 66 20.20 20.30 -4.98
CA ASP A 66 19.61 19.44 -6.01
C ASP A 66 19.97 17.96 -5.78
N TYR A 67 19.58 17.42 -4.62
CA TYR A 67 19.77 16.02 -4.25
C TYR A 67 18.44 15.38 -3.93
N GLN A 68 18.14 14.28 -4.61
CA GLN A 68 16.87 13.56 -4.51
C GLN A 68 17.12 12.06 -4.53
N GLY A 69 16.45 11.34 -3.63
CA GLY A 69 16.42 9.90 -3.54
C GLY A 69 14.97 9.42 -3.50
N SER A 70 14.64 8.45 -4.34
CA SER A 70 13.28 7.95 -4.48
C SER A 70 13.33 6.47 -4.84
N LYS A 71 12.65 5.64 -4.05
CA LYS A 71 12.53 4.20 -4.31
C LYS A 71 11.12 3.72 -4.02
N PHE A 72 10.56 2.95 -4.95
CA PHE A 72 9.32 2.21 -4.73
C PHE A 72 9.61 1.06 -3.74
N LEU A 73 8.74 0.87 -2.75
CA LEU A 73 8.96 -0.10 -1.67
C LEU A 73 7.95 -1.23 -1.71
N LEU A 74 6.66 -0.92 -1.81
CA LEU A 74 5.60 -1.92 -1.66
C LEU A 74 4.30 -1.50 -2.35
N ARG A 75 3.53 -2.50 -2.77
CA ARG A 75 2.13 -2.41 -3.21
C ARG A 75 1.21 -3.19 -2.28
N SER A 76 -0.01 -2.69 -2.11
CA SER A 76 -1.12 -3.48 -1.58
C SER A 76 -1.69 -4.43 -2.64
N PHE A 77 -2.52 -5.38 -2.21
CA PHE A 77 -3.48 -6.00 -3.12
C PHE A 77 -4.50 -4.94 -3.60
N PRO A 78 -5.10 -5.12 -4.79
CA PRO A 78 -6.16 -4.22 -5.23
C PRO A 78 -7.32 -4.26 -4.24
N ILE A 79 -7.85 -3.09 -3.87
CA ILE A 79 -8.90 -2.97 -2.85
C ILE A 79 -10.10 -3.83 -3.23
N GLY A 80 -10.58 -4.63 -2.27
CA GLY A 80 -11.62 -5.62 -2.49
C GLY A 80 -11.09 -7.05 -2.69
N LEU A 81 -9.81 -7.21 -3.01
CA LEU A 81 -9.15 -8.50 -3.16
C LEU A 81 -8.26 -8.79 -1.96
N THR A 82 -8.16 -10.06 -1.59
CA THR A 82 -7.23 -10.55 -0.57
C THR A 82 -6.05 -11.24 -1.23
N GLU A 83 -5.03 -11.56 -0.44
CA GLU A 83 -3.83 -12.29 -0.85
C GLU A 83 -4.11 -13.61 -1.59
N ASN A 84 -5.27 -14.21 -1.34
CA ASN A 84 -5.68 -15.48 -1.95
C ASN A 84 -6.29 -15.33 -3.36
N ALA A 85 -6.55 -14.11 -3.82
CA ALA A 85 -7.14 -13.84 -5.14
C ALA A 85 -6.17 -14.12 -6.30
N ILE A 86 -4.87 -14.17 -6.02
CA ILE A 86 -3.84 -14.40 -7.03
C ILE A 86 -3.50 -15.89 -7.05
N HIS A 87 -4.01 -16.62 -8.03
CA HIS A 87 -3.52 -17.97 -8.33
C HIS A 87 -2.13 -17.87 -8.94
N ARG A 88 -1.09 -18.16 -8.15
CA ARG A 88 0.17 -18.65 -8.71
C ARG A 88 -0.06 -20.14 -8.96
N GLU A 89 -0.08 -20.57 -10.21
CA GLU A 89 0.03 -22.00 -10.51
C GLU A 89 1.24 -22.52 -9.73
N GLU A 90 1.01 -23.45 -8.81
CA GLU A 90 2.07 -24.27 -8.26
C GLU A 90 2.83 -24.82 -9.46
N GLU A 91 4.11 -24.43 -9.59
CA GLU A 91 4.99 -25.04 -10.59
C GLU A 91 4.89 -26.54 -10.38
N GLY A 92 4.39 -27.23 -11.42
CA GLY A 92 3.97 -28.61 -11.33
C GLY A 92 4.99 -29.51 -10.64
N ASP A 93 4.46 -30.42 -9.85
CA ASP A 93 5.13 -31.56 -9.22
C ASP A 93 6.31 -32.07 -10.05
N ARG A 94 7.51 -31.62 -9.71
CA ARG A 94 8.73 -32.37 -9.99
C ARG A 94 8.98 -33.24 -8.77
N GLU A 95 8.41 -34.44 -8.79
CA GLU A 95 8.88 -35.55 -7.97
C GLU A 95 10.40 -35.69 -8.14
N SER A 96 11.16 -35.28 -7.13
CA SER A 96 12.58 -35.61 -7.03
C SER A 96 13.03 -35.63 -5.56
N SER A 97 13.02 -36.84 -5.02
CA SER A 97 13.86 -37.43 -3.97
C SER A 97 14.51 -36.51 -2.90
N ASP A 98 14.12 -36.79 -1.65
CA ASP A 98 14.92 -36.85 -0.42
C ASP A 98 16.24 -36.07 -0.39
N SER A 99 16.26 -34.99 0.40
CA SER A 99 17.44 -34.53 1.14
C SER A 99 17.00 -33.60 2.28
N ASP A 100 17.11 -34.07 3.52
CA ASP A 100 16.98 -33.26 4.73
C ASP A 100 18.02 -32.14 4.73
N SER A 101 17.57 -30.88 4.71
CA SER A 101 18.35 -29.75 5.20
C SER A 101 17.44 -28.60 5.59
N ASP A 102 17.44 -28.31 6.89
CA ASP A 102 16.88 -27.12 7.52
C ASP A 102 17.21 -25.84 6.74
N SER A 103 16.19 -25.16 6.24
CA SER A 103 16.30 -23.78 5.75
C SER A 103 15.00 -23.00 5.96
N ASP A 104 14.90 -22.41 7.16
CA ASP A 104 13.82 -21.53 7.63
C ASP A 104 13.84 -20.13 6.95
N SER A 105 13.94 -20.09 5.60
CA SER A 105 14.13 -18.84 4.84
C SER A 105 13.12 -18.58 3.72
N SER A 106 12.18 -19.49 3.46
CA SER A 106 11.28 -19.40 2.29
C SER A 106 9.92 -18.72 2.54
N ILE A 107 9.55 -18.41 3.79
CA ILE A 107 8.20 -17.90 4.13
C ILE A 107 8.06 -16.38 3.90
N SER A 108 9.17 -15.62 3.86
CA SER A 108 9.11 -14.15 3.81
C SER A 108 8.70 -13.53 2.46
N ASN A 109 8.69 -14.31 1.37
CA ASN A 109 8.34 -13.86 0.02
C ASN A 109 6.92 -14.26 -0.44
N ARG A 110 6.12 -14.92 0.40
CA ARG A 110 4.89 -15.60 -0.08
C ARG A 110 3.69 -14.69 -0.36
N HIS A 111 3.65 -13.44 0.10
CA HIS A 111 2.41 -12.65 0.07
C HIS A 111 2.53 -11.18 -0.34
N SER A 112 3.63 -10.75 -0.98
CA SER A 112 3.67 -9.42 -1.60
C SER A 112 3.15 -9.48 -3.03
N TYR A 113 2.23 -8.58 -3.39
CA TYR A 113 1.92 -8.30 -4.78
C TYR A 113 3.13 -7.61 -5.44
N GLU A 114 3.36 -7.89 -6.72
CA GLU A 114 4.62 -7.70 -7.45
C GLU A 114 5.29 -6.33 -7.18
N THR A 115 6.57 -6.36 -6.82
CA THR A 115 7.33 -5.19 -6.33
C THR A 115 8.09 -4.41 -7.41
N ALA A 116 7.89 -4.75 -8.69
CA ALA A 116 8.59 -4.09 -9.80
C ALA A 116 8.02 -2.69 -10.10
N THR A 117 8.87 -1.68 -10.32
CA THR A 117 8.39 -0.35 -10.74
C THR A 117 7.69 -0.41 -12.10
N ILE A 118 6.55 0.25 -12.23
CA ILE A 118 5.83 0.37 -13.50
C ILE A 118 6.26 1.62 -14.27
N PRO A 119 6.21 1.59 -15.61
CA PRO A 119 6.50 2.78 -16.41
C PRO A 119 5.43 3.87 -16.16
N PRO A 120 5.82 5.16 -16.13
CA PRO A 120 4.91 6.28 -15.85
C PRO A 120 4.04 6.58 -17.09
N VAL A 121 3.12 5.69 -17.43
CA VAL A 121 2.15 5.89 -18.52
C VAL A 121 0.83 6.34 -17.88
N PRO A 122 0.13 7.37 -18.41
CA PRO A 122 -1.18 7.73 -17.91
C PRO A 122 -2.20 6.64 -18.18
N ILE A 123 -3.25 6.65 -17.36
CA ILE A 123 -4.38 5.78 -17.54
C ILE A 123 -5.23 6.23 -18.74
N GLY A 124 -5.51 5.31 -19.66
CA GLY A 124 -6.46 5.55 -20.74
C GLY A 124 -7.91 5.44 -20.24
N LYS A 125 -8.28 4.27 -19.72
CA LYS A 125 -9.60 4.04 -19.11
C LYS A 125 -9.44 3.13 -17.89
N ALA A 126 -9.90 3.57 -16.72
CA ALA A 126 -9.89 2.71 -15.54
C ALA A 126 -10.80 1.48 -15.71
N CYS A 127 -10.34 0.33 -15.23
CA CYS A 127 -11.22 -0.82 -15.00
C CYS A 127 -12.39 -0.41 -14.10
N ASP A 128 -13.58 -0.85 -14.45
CA ASP A 128 -14.78 -0.51 -13.71
C ASP A 128 -14.94 -1.34 -12.42
N ARG A 129 -15.85 -0.88 -11.56
CA ARG A 129 -16.18 -1.56 -10.30
C ARG A 129 -16.74 -2.97 -10.55
N GLU A 130 -17.54 -3.15 -11.60
CA GLU A 130 -18.18 -4.43 -11.92
C GLU A 130 -17.14 -5.52 -12.23
N TYR A 131 -16.07 -5.13 -12.93
CA TYR A 131 -14.94 -6.00 -13.22
C TYR A 131 -14.32 -6.58 -11.94
N PHE A 132 -14.02 -5.75 -10.93
CA PHE A 132 -13.45 -6.22 -9.67
C PHE A 132 -14.48 -6.99 -8.83
N GLN A 133 -15.76 -6.63 -8.85
CA GLN A 133 -16.82 -7.39 -8.20
C GLN A 133 -16.91 -8.84 -8.74
N ASN A 134 -16.72 -9.03 -10.04
CA ASN A 134 -16.69 -10.36 -10.65
C ASN A 134 -15.45 -11.18 -10.26
N LEU A 135 -14.31 -10.51 -10.00
CA LEU A 135 -13.10 -11.18 -9.56
C LEU A 135 -13.20 -11.67 -8.10
N ILE A 136 -13.84 -10.86 -7.23
CA ILE A 136 -14.10 -11.21 -5.82
C ILE A 136 -14.93 -12.49 -5.69
N ARG A 137 -15.93 -12.68 -6.56
CA ARG A 137 -16.83 -13.85 -6.53
C ARG A 137 -16.14 -15.19 -6.78
N ASN A 138 -14.90 -15.19 -7.26
CA ASN A 138 -14.19 -16.41 -7.72
C ASN A 138 -12.93 -16.75 -6.91
N THR A 139 -12.69 -16.08 -5.77
CA THR A 139 -11.48 -16.27 -4.96
C THR A 139 -11.69 -17.32 -3.87
N SER A 140 -10.86 -18.36 -3.81
CA SER A 140 -10.81 -19.34 -2.70
C SER A 140 -10.00 -18.78 -1.53
N THR A 141 -10.43 -19.02 -0.29
CA THR A 141 -9.84 -18.41 0.93
C THR A 141 -9.17 -19.44 1.83
N GLN A 142 -7.97 -19.13 2.33
CA GLN A 142 -7.42 -19.72 3.55
C GLN A 142 -7.00 -18.61 4.55
N PRO A 143 -7.19 -18.81 5.87
CA PRO A 143 -6.84 -17.83 6.89
C PRO A 143 -5.38 -17.93 7.36
N HIS A 144 -4.74 -16.78 7.62
CA HIS A 144 -3.42 -16.69 8.25
C HIS A 144 -3.39 -15.63 9.38
N PRO A 145 -2.77 -15.93 10.54
CA PRO A 145 -2.60 -14.99 11.65
C PRO A 145 -1.31 -14.14 11.51
N GLY A 146 -1.37 -12.88 11.97
CA GLY A 146 -0.21 -11.98 12.05
C GLY A 146 -0.31 -11.04 13.27
N TRP A 147 0.82 -10.74 13.90
CA TRP A 147 0.96 -9.95 15.13
C TRP A 147 1.55 -8.55 14.86
N THR A 148 1.20 -7.55 15.69
CA THR A 148 1.79 -6.20 15.71
C THR A 148 1.89 -5.68 17.15
N THR A 149 2.98 -4.98 17.49
CA THR A 149 3.17 -4.27 18.76
C THR A 149 3.23 -2.76 18.52
N ASP A 150 2.62 -2.00 19.42
CA ASP A 150 2.47 -0.54 19.37
C ASP A 150 3.44 0.11 20.38
N ASP A 151 4.11 1.20 20.00
CA ASP A 151 4.82 2.08 20.94
C ASP A 151 4.96 3.49 20.32
N GLN A 152 4.41 4.50 20.99
CA GLN A 152 4.57 5.91 20.64
C GLN A 152 5.57 6.60 21.58
N SER A 153 6.53 7.33 21.00
CA SER A 153 7.28 8.37 21.70
C SER A 153 7.51 9.59 20.78
N PRO A 154 7.35 10.84 21.27
CA PRO A 154 7.41 12.04 20.43
C PRO A 154 8.83 12.67 20.26
N GLY A 155 9.04 13.37 19.14
CA GLY A 155 10.28 14.08 18.68
C GLY A 155 11.21 13.20 17.83
N PRO A 156 12.20 13.67 16.99
CA PRO A 156 12.65 15.00 16.52
C PRO A 156 12.45 15.17 14.99
N PHE A 157 11.22 15.15 14.51
CA PHE A 157 10.91 14.86 13.10
C PHE A 157 10.87 16.06 12.15
N ILE A 158 10.70 17.29 12.66
CA ILE A 158 10.37 18.45 11.83
C ILE A 158 11.49 18.85 10.85
N VAL A 159 12.74 18.54 11.20
CA VAL A 159 13.96 18.82 10.41
C VAL A 159 14.41 17.64 9.55
N ALA A 160 13.73 16.49 9.63
CA ALA A 160 14.09 15.31 8.86
C ALA A 160 13.93 15.52 7.36
N LYS A 161 14.86 14.97 6.58
CA LYS A 161 14.89 15.06 5.12
C LYS A 161 14.73 13.69 4.46
N THR A 162 14.20 12.73 5.21
CA THR A 162 13.85 11.37 4.78
C THR A 162 12.45 11.04 5.28
N TRP A 163 11.63 10.47 4.40
CA TRP A 163 10.23 10.18 4.68
C TRP A 163 9.68 9.09 3.77
N PHE A 164 8.44 8.70 4.01
CA PHE A 164 7.67 7.79 3.18
C PHE A 164 6.48 8.52 2.56
N ASP A 165 6.16 8.23 1.29
CA ASP A 165 4.97 8.74 0.60
C ASP A 165 4.02 7.59 0.23
N ALA A 166 2.72 7.87 0.26
CA ALA A 166 1.71 7.03 -0.35
C ALA A 166 1.37 7.49 -1.78
N GLY A 167 1.01 6.52 -2.62
CA GLY A 167 0.50 6.74 -3.97
C GLY A 167 -0.63 5.78 -4.31
N ILE A 168 -1.28 6.04 -5.44
CA ILE A 168 -2.41 5.26 -5.96
C ILE A 168 -2.07 4.82 -7.37
N GLU A 169 -2.32 3.54 -7.65
CA GLU A 169 -2.24 2.97 -8.98
C GLU A 169 -3.58 2.32 -9.36
N ARG A 170 -3.90 2.30 -10.66
CA ARG A 170 -5.14 1.75 -11.21
C ARG A 170 -4.89 0.91 -12.44
N PHE A 171 -5.72 -0.11 -12.62
CA PHE A 171 -5.70 -0.93 -13.83
C PHE A 171 -6.34 -0.19 -15.01
N ASP A 172 -5.64 -0.19 -16.13
CA ASP A 172 -6.03 0.43 -17.39
C ASP A 172 -6.70 -0.61 -18.29
N ALA A 173 -8.03 -0.51 -18.38
CA ALA A 173 -8.87 -1.32 -19.26
C ALA A 173 -8.55 -1.11 -20.75
N SER A 174 -7.94 0.02 -21.12
CA SER A 174 -7.54 0.29 -22.50
C SER A 174 -6.23 -0.39 -22.89
N HIS A 175 -5.45 -0.90 -21.93
CA HIS A 175 -4.19 -1.55 -22.21
C HIS A 175 -4.38 -3.01 -22.63
N SER A 176 -4.08 -3.30 -23.89
CA SER A 176 -3.97 -4.65 -24.43
C SER A 176 -2.51 -5.12 -24.41
N CYS A 177 -2.26 -6.29 -23.85
CA CYS A 177 -0.97 -6.98 -23.91
C CYS A 177 -1.22 -8.45 -24.23
N ASP A 178 -0.67 -8.93 -25.35
CA ASP A 178 -0.89 -10.29 -25.86
C ASP A 178 -0.31 -11.37 -24.95
N GLN A 179 0.68 -11.01 -24.12
CA GLN A 179 1.33 -11.90 -23.16
C GLN A 179 0.65 -11.87 -21.77
N CYS A 180 -0.33 -10.99 -21.56
CA CYS A 180 -0.98 -10.78 -20.26
C CYS A 180 -2.51 -10.77 -20.42
N THR A 181 -3.02 -11.85 -21.01
CA THR A 181 -4.45 -12.05 -21.26
C THR A 181 -5.20 -12.46 -19.99
N ASP A 182 -4.56 -13.24 -19.11
CA ASP A 182 -5.18 -13.66 -17.85
C ASP A 182 -5.13 -12.54 -16.80
N MET A 183 -6.26 -11.87 -16.70
CA MET A 183 -6.52 -10.81 -15.74
C MET A 183 -6.60 -11.29 -14.28
N LYS A 184 -6.85 -12.58 -14.02
CA LYS A 184 -6.85 -13.14 -12.66
C LYS A 184 -5.46 -13.09 -12.02
N ARG A 185 -4.42 -13.03 -12.85
CA ARG A 185 -3.03 -12.87 -12.42
C ARG A 185 -2.67 -11.42 -12.11
N LEU A 186 -3.60 -10.47 -12.31
CA LEU A 186 -3.42 -9.04 -12.06
C LEU A 186 -2.09 -8.52 -12.65
N PRO A 187 -1.90 -8.54 -13.97
CA PRO A 187 -0.60 -8.26 -14.56
C PRO A 187 -0.18 -6.80 -14.41
N LEU A 188 1.06 -6.55 -13.95
CA LEU A 188 1.59 -5.19 -13.76
C LEU A 188 1.60 -4.34 -15.02
N CYS A 189 1.67 -4.94 -16.20
CA CYS A 189 1.67 -4.20 -17.47
C CYS A 189 0.39 -3.39 -17.67
N LYS A 190 -0.72 -3.75 -17.01
CA LYS A 190 -1.99 -3.01 -17.05
C LYS A 190 -2.12 -1.96 -15.95
N LEU A 191 -1.17 -1.88 -15.02
CA LEU A 191 -1.22 -0.95 -13.90
C LEU A 191 -0.64 0.41 -14.31
N ARG A 192 -1.24 1.51 -13.84
CA ARG A 192 -0.84 2.89 -14.15
C ARG A 192 -0.82 3.72 -12.88
N THR A 193 0.19 4.59 -12.74
CA THR A 193 0.27 5.53 -11.62
C THR A 193 -0.74 6.65 -11.78
N ILE A 194 -1.55 6.86 -10.75
CA ILE A 194 -2.49 7.97 -10.61
C ILE A 194 -1.90 9.02 -9.66
N GLU A 195 -1.42 8.57 -8.51
CA GLU A 195 -0.70 9.41 -7.55
C GLU A 195 0.70 8.83 -7.28
N PRO A 196 1.77 9.64 -7.36
CA PRO A 196 1.76 11.06 -7.77
C PRO A 196 1.47 11.25 -9.27
N GLU A 197 0.88 12.39 -9.63
CA GLU A 197 0.49 12.72 -11.00
C GLU A 197 1.69 12.69 -11.96
N ILE A 198 1.56 11.95 -13.06
CA ILE A 198 2.65 11.79 -14.03
C ILE A 198 2.88 13.10 -14.78
N VAL A 199 4.13 13.59 -14.76
CA VAL A 199 4.52 14.83 -15.45
C VAL A 199 5.09 14.54 -16.83
N LYS A 200 4.63 15.28 -17.84
CA LYS A 200 5.17 15.19 -19.20
C LYS A 200 6.58 15.77 -19.28
N ALA A 201 7.46 15.11 -20.01
CA ALA A 201 8.79 15.62 -20.31
C ALA A 201 8.70 16.68 -21.41
N THR A 202 8.67 17.96 -21.06
CA THR A 202 8.99 19.01 -22.05
C THR A 202 10.49 18.98 -22.28
N ARG A 203 10.95 18.22 -23.28
CA ARG A 203 12.23 18.49 -23.93
C ARG A 203 11.96 19.44 -25.09
N ASP A 204 12.61 20.60 -25.07
CA ASP A 204 12.58 21.52 -26.19
C ASP A 204 13.03 20.78 -27.46
N ASN A 205 12.10 20.67 -28.42
CA ASN A 205 12.30 20.26 -29.82
C ASN A 205 12.57 18.78 -30.17
N MET A 206 11.85 17.82 -29.58
CA MET A 206 11.46 16.60 -30.32
C MET A 206 10.32 15.84 -29.62
N PRO A 207 9.21 15.46 -30.30
CA PRO A 207 8.23 14.56 -29.74
C PRO A 207 8.85 13.16 -29.67
N SER A 208 9.20 12.74 -28.46
CA SER A 208 9.75 11.42 -28.17
C SER A 208 8.60 10.51 -27.75
N TRP A 209 8.55 9.27 -28.24
CA TRP A 209 7.53 8.27 -27.88
C TRP A 209 7.39 8.04 -26.34
N ASN A 210 8.39 8.47 -25.55
CA ASN A 210 8.36 8.51 -24.09
C ASN A 210 8.08 9.93 -23.56
N ASP A 211 6.88 10.47 -23.82
CA ASP A 211 6.49 11.83 -23.42
C ASP A 211 6.27 12.02 -21.91
N TYR A 212 6.35 10.96 -21.10
CA TYR A 212 6.17 11.01 -19.65
C TYR A 212 7.51 10.83 -18.95
N ALA A 213 7.98 11.90 -18.30
CA ALA A 213 9.36 11.97 -17.84
C ALA A 213 9.57 11.06 -16.63
N ARG A 214 8.78 11.29 -15.57
CA ARG A 214 8.94 10.76 -14.21
C ARG A 214 7.65 10.96 -13.41
N THR A 215 7.41 10.11 -12.42
CA THR A 215 6.56 10.47 -11.28
C THR A 215 7.24 11.56 -10.44
N PRO A 216 6.51 12.57 -9.95
CA PRO A 216 7.06 13.59 -9.06
C PRO A 216 7.83 12.97 -7.90
N TRP A 217 8.99 13.55 -7.60
CA TRP A 217 9.85 13.08 -6.51
C TRP A 217 9.26 13.35 -5.12
N ARG A 218 8.28 14.27 -5.02
CA ARG A 218 7.37 14.40 -3.87
C ARG A 218 6.01 13.85 -4.24
N GLY A 219 5.56 12.86 -3.48
CA GLY A 219 4.15 12.47 -3.48
C GLY A 219 3.26 13.55 -2.86
N PRO A 220 1.95 13.56 -3.17
CA PRO A 220 1.00 14.43 -2.48
C PRO A 220 0.78 14.02 -1.01
N ARG A 221 1.09 12.75 -0.66
CA ARG A 221 0.73 12.13 0.61
C ARG A 221 1.96 11.65 1.38
N GLU A 222 2.55 12.54 2.18
CA GLU A 222 3.58 12.16 3.15
C GLU A 222 2.95 11.26 4.23
N ILE A 223 3.53 10.11 4.52
CA ILE A 223 3.07 9.16 5.55
C ILE A 223 3.73 9.50 6.88
N GLN A 224 5.05 9.36 6.93
CA GLN A 224 5.86 9.47 8.14
C GLN A 224 7.28 9.89 7.77
N ARG A 225 7.85 10.81 8.55
CA ARG A 225 9.27 11.18 8.52
C ARG A 225 10.07 10.31 9.46
N ASN A 226 11.33 10.07 9.10
CA ASN A 226 12.25 9.40 10.01
C ASN A 226 12.75 10.36 11.09
N ALA A 227 12.99 9.84 12.29
CA ALA A 227 13.72 10.59 13.31
C ALA A 227 15.17 10.86 12.85
N MET A 228 15.66 12.07 13.08
CA MET A 228 17.02 12.46 12.70
C MET A 228 18.07 11.73 13.57
N ALA A 229 19.10 11.16 12.93
CA ALA A 229 20.30 10.65 13.58
C ALA A 229 20.06 9.60 14.68
N VAL A 230 18.98 8.83 14.57
CA VAL A 230 18.73 7.66 15.43
C VAL A 230 19.36 6.44 14.75
N GLY A 231 20.28 5.77 15.45
CA GLY A 231 20.96 4.56 14.94
C GLY A 231 20.13 3.29 15.08
N ASP A 232 19.16 3.29 15.99
CA ASP A 232 18.28 2.15 16.23
C ASP A 232 17.14 2.11 15.21
N SER A 233 16.81 0.91 14.73
CA SER A 233 15.63 0.73 13.90
C SER A 233 14.35 1.00 14.71
N ARG A 234 13.38 1.67 14.07
CA ARG A 234 12.09 1.99 14.67
C ARG A 234 10.98 1.60 13.72
N THR A 235 9.92 1.02 14.28
CA THR A 235 8.69 0.74 13.55
C THR A 235 7.72 1.89 13.79
N TYR A 236 7.21 2.47 12.70
CA TYR A 236 6.18 3.50 12.75
C TYR A 236 4.87 2.92 12.23
N VAL A 237 3.78 3.16 12.95
CA VAL A 237 2.43 2.78 12.52
C VAL A 237 1.65 4.06 12.22
N THR A 238 1.17 4.18 10.99
CA THR A 238 0.27 5.26 10.57
C THR A 238 -1.03 4.64 10.10
N THR A 239 -2.12 4.96 10.81
CA THR A 239 -3.47 4.51 10.48
C THR A 239 -4.23 5.69 9.89
N TRP A 240 -4.83 5.48 8.72
CA TRP A 240 -5.79 6.42 8.15
C TRP A 240 -7.18 5.80 8.15
N THR A 241 -8.18 6.62 8.44
CA THR A 241 -9.57 6.18 8.46
C THR A 241 -10.44 7.09 7.59
N CYS A 242 -11.55 6.57 7.08
CA CYS A 242 -12.53 7.39 6.37
C CYS A 242 -13.25 8.40 7.29
N ARG A 243 -13.16 8.20 8.61
CA ARG A 243 -13.74 9.03 9.67
C ARG A 243 -12.83 10.19 10.08
N ASP A 244 -11.60 10.23 9.58
CA ASP A 244 -10.65 11.32 9.83
C ASP A 244 -11.17 12.63 9.19
N VAL A 245 -11.17 13.71 9.96
CA VAL A 245 -11.78 15.02 9.60
C VAL A 245 -10.94 16.23 10.04
N TYR A 246 -9.70 16.02 10.47
CA TYR A 246 -8.80 17.10 10.85
C TYR A 246 -8.36 17.87 9.61
N ALA A 247 -8.53 19.19 9.65
CA ALA A 247 -8.03 20.05 8.59
C ALA A 247 -6.49 20.00 8.56
N PRO A 248 -5.85 19.98 7.38
CA PRO A 248 -4.38 19.95 7.27
C PRO A 248 -3.66 21.11 7.98
N ASP A 249 -4.34 22.24 8.18
CA ASP A 249 -3.81 23.44 8.85
C ASP A 249 -4.25 23.58 10.32
N SER A 250 -4.85 22.54 10.91
CA SER A 250 -5.28 22.57 12.30
C SER A 250 -4.12 22.42 13.28
N ASP A 251 -4.34 22.81 14.55
CA ASP A 251 -3.34 22.63 15.60
C ASP A 251 -3.05 21.15 15.88
N GLU A 252 -4.04 20.26 15.69
CA GLU A 252 -3.88 18.82 15.77
C GLU A 252 -2.94 18.29 14.69
N ALA A 253 -3.15 18.71 13.42
CA ALA A 253 -2.27 18.35 12.32
C ALA A 253 -0.83 18.84 12.58
N ARG A 254 -0.66 20.04 13.13
CA ARG A 254 0.66 20.56 13.52
C ARG A 254 1.33 19.72 14.60
N LYS A 255 0.60 19.29 15.64
CA LYS A 255 1.13 18.38 16.68
C LYS A 255 1.56 17.03 16.09
N TRP A 256 0.78 16.47 15.17
CA TRP A 256 1.15 15.22 14.49
C TRP A 256 2.39 15.39 13.60
N MET A 257 2.57 16.55 12.97
CA MET A 257 3.80 16.86 12.25
C MET A 257 5.02 16.94 13.18
N GLU A 258 4.85 17.38 14.42
CA GLU A 258 5.92 17.34 15.44
C GLU A 258 6.33 15.89 15.78
N GLU A 259 5.41 14.93 15.63
CA GLU A 259 5.63 13.46 15.68
C GLU A 259 6.07 12.85 14.33
N GLY A 260 6.25 13.68 13.30
CA GLY A 260 6.72 13.27 11.98
C GLY A 260 5.66 12.70 11.05
N LYS A 261 4.40 12.67 11.47
CA LYS A 261 3.29 12.30 10.59
C LYS A 261 3.10 13.35 9.51
N GLY A 262 2.68 12.91 8.33
CA GLY A 262 2.37 13.82 7.23
C GLY A 262 1.20 14.74 7.56
N LYS A 263 1.24 15.95 7.00
CA LYS A 263 0.24 17.00 7.22
C LYS A 263 -1.20 16.57 6.93
N MET A 264 -1.39 15.70 5.93
CA MET A 264 -2.70 15.24 5.49
C MET A 264 -3.17 13.94 6.17
N ASN A 265 -2.41 13.38 7.11
CA ASN A 265 -2.75 12.10 7.74
C ASN A 265 -4.10 12.11 8.47
N GLY A 266 -4.59 13.28 8.91
CA GLY A 266 -5.83 13.40 9.65
C GLY A 266 -7.03 13.86 8.84
N ASP A 267 -6.90 14.07 7.53
CA ASP A 267 -8.00 14.66 6.75
C ASP A 267 -8.98 13.62 6.20
N GLY A 268 -8.62 12.33 6.21
CA GLY A 268 -9.40 11.20 5.70
C GLY A 268 -9.67 11.20 4.19
N SER A 269 -9.19 12.22 3.47
CA SER A 269 -9.45 12.40 2.04
C SER A 269 -8.76 11.33 1.20
N PHE A 270 -7.60 10.83 1.65
CA PHE A 270 -6.92 9.71 1.00
C PHE A 270 -7.82 8.47 1.00
N VAL A 271 -8.27 8.02 2.17
CA VAL A 271 -9.13 6.82 2.29
C VAL A 271 -10.45 7.00 1.55
N ARG A 272 -11.08 8.18 1.62
CA ARG A 272 -12.33 8.46 0.91
C ARG A 272 -12.17 8.53 -0.61
N SER A 273 -10.95 8.74 -1.11
CA SER A 273 -10.67 8.76 -2.55
C SER A 273 -10.46 7.36 -3.15
N LEU A 274 -10.25 6.35 -2.29
CA LEU A 274 -9.98 4.98 -2.72
C LEU A 274 -11.22 4.31 -3.31
N GLY A 275 -11.05 3.69 -4.47
CA GLY A 275 -12.06 2.88 -5.15
C GLY A 275 -11.76 1.38 -5.09
N LEU A 276 -12.76 0.57 -5.42
CA LEU A 276 -12.59 -0.87 -5.62
C LEU A 276 -11.58 -1.13 -6.75
N GLY A 277 -10.56 -1.94 -6.49
CA GLY A 277 -9.49 -2.25 -7.43
C GLY A 277 -8.33 -1.26 -7.47
N ASP A 278 -8.39 -0.16 -6.71
CA ASP A 278 -7.24 0.73 -6.53
C ASP A 278 -6.12 -0.02 -5.80
N VAL A 279 -4.87 0.29 -6.14
CA VAL A 279 -3.69 -0.29 -5.52
C VAL A 279 -2.94 0.82 -4.77
N VAL A 280 -2.74 0.64 -3.47
CA VAL A 280 -1.98 1.58 -2.64
C VAL A 280 -0.49 1.25 -2.77
N THR A 281 0.35 2.28 -2.94
CA THR A 281 1.80 2.13 -3.03
C THR A 281 2.51 2.90 -1.92
N VAL A 282 3.66 2.39 -1.49
CA VAL A 282 4.56 3.08 -0.55
C VAL A 282 5.89 3.34 -1.23
N TRP A 283 6.37 4.57 -1.10
CA TRP A 283 7.63 5.06 -1.65
C TRP A 283 8.52 5.58 -0.53
N GLY A 284 9.79 5.23 -0.54
CA GLY A 284 10.78 5.79 0.35
C GLY A 284 11.52 6.95 -0.30
N ARG A 285 11.76 8.01 0.47
CA ARG A 285 12.35 9.26 0.00
C ARG A 285 13.53 9.69 0.84
N ALA A 286 14.50 10.35 0.20
CA ALA A 286 15.62 11.03 0.83
C ALA A 286 15.94 12.33 0.08
N MET A 287 16.32 13.38 0.81
CA MET A 287 16.61 14.70 0.26
C MET A 287 17.89 15.26 0.88
N HIS A 288 18.64 16.02 0.08
CA HIS A 288 19.92 16.63 0.43
C HIS A 288 21.07 15.63 0.62
N ARG A 289 22.27 16.08 0.29
CA ARG A 289 23.49 15.29 0.42
C ARG A 289 23.68 14.80 1.86
N GLY A 290 24.07 13.54 2.02
CA GLY A 290 24.36 12.93 3.33
C GLY A 290 23.15 12.34 4.04
N TRP A 291 21.93 12.57 3.55
CA TRP A 291 20.73 11.93 4.08
C TRP A 291 20.48 10.58 3.41
N VAL A 292 20.15 9.59 4.23
CA VAL A 292 19.87 8.21 3.82
C VAL A 292 18.61 7.74 4.52
N ASN A 293 17.67 7.20 3.76
CA ASN A 293 16.50 6.52 4.32
C ASN A 293 16.77 5.01 4.31
N VAL A 294 16.94 4.42 5.49
CA VAL A 294 17.20 2.99 5.67
C VAL A 294 15.89 2.30 6.03
N VAL A 295 15.52 1.27 5.27
CA VAL A 295 14.21 0.61 5.35
C VAL A 295 14.43 -0.89 5.51
N GLU A 296 14.16 -1.43 6.70
CA GLU A 296 14.22 -2.86 6.96
C GLU A 296 13.01 -3.60 6.37
N SER A 297 11.80 -3.10 6.65
CA SER A 297 10.56 -3.67 6.14
C SER A 297 9.45 -2.64 6.01
N VAL A 298 8.45 -2.95 5.19
CA VAL A 298 7.22 -2.16 5.03
C VAL A 298 6.03 -3.13 5.05
N GLU A 299 4.94 -2.69 5.67
CA GLU A 299 3.68 -3.43 5.73
C GLU A 299 2.52 -2.48 5.43
N ILE A 300 1.57 -2.93 4.60
CA ILE A 300 0.32 -2.23 4.28
C ILE A 300 -0.83 -3.17 4.65
N GLU A 301 -1.69 -2.72 5.55
CA GLU A 301 -2.96 -3.37 5.82
C GLU A 301 -4.10 -2.49 5.28
N VAL A 302 -4.98 -3.09 4.49
CA VAL A 302 -6.16 -2.39 3.97
C VAL A 302 -7.40 -3.09 4.48
N TYR A 303 -8.35 -2.31 5.01
CA TYR A 303 -9.61 -2.77 5.56
C TYR A 303 -10.77 -2.17 4.74
N TRP A 304 -11.79 -2.98 4.42
CA TRP A 304 -12.97 -2.50 3.71
C TRP A 304 -14.26 -3.24 4.13
N ALA A 305 -15.37 -2.52 4.04
CA ALA A 305 -16.71 -3.07 4.24
C ALA A 305 -17.24 -3.74 2.94
N LEU A 306 -18.11 -4.75 3.09
CA LEU A 306 -18.74 -5.51 2.00
C LEU A 306 -20.19 -5.11 1.73
#